data_AF-A0A4Y8V468-F1
#
_entry.id   AF-A0A4Y8V468-F1
#
_cell.length_a   1.000
_cell.length_b   1.000
_cell.length_c   1.000
_cell.angle_alpha   90.00
_cell.angle_beta   90.00
_cell.angle_gamma   90.00
#
_symmetry.space_group_name_H-M   'P 1'
#
loop_
_entity.id
_entity.type
_entity.pdbx_description
1 polymer ?
#
loop_
_entity_poly.entity_id
_entity_poly.type
_entity_poly.pdbx_seq_one_letter_code
_entity_poly.pdbx_strand_id
1 'polypeptide(L)'
;MNKHFISAFVTGLIFGLGLLVSGMANPDKVLSFLDIAGAWDPSLAFVMGGAIAVGAVAFTLIKGRTHSLWGEPLRLPGKKDLDSRLIMGSLGFGIGWGLAGFCPGPALVAFGTGAPKAIVFVIAMVAGMAIYEVIEKSRAKPVN
;
A
#
# COMPACT_ATOMS: atom_id res chain seq x y z
N MET A 1 11.02 -18.59 19.18
CA MET A 1 10.87 -17.86 17.90
C MET A 1 9.40 -17.51 17.75
N ASN A 2 9.05 -16.23 17.88
CA ASN A 2 7.66 -15.79 17.97
C ASN A 2 6.90 -16.18 16.70
N LYS A 3 5.80 -16.93 16.85
CA LYS A 3 5.00 -17.43 15.73
C LYS A 3 4.53 -16.31 14.78
N HIS A 4 4.38 -15.09 15.31
CA HIS A 4 4.11 -13.85 14.56
C HIS A 4 5.18 -13.48 13.51
N PHE A 5 6.46 -13.64 13.82
CA PHE A 5 7.53 -13.29 12.88
C PHE A 5 7.56 -14.25 11.71
N ILE A 6 7.34 -15.55 11.98
CA ILE A 6 7.27 -16.57 10.93
C ILE A 6 6.06 -16.32 10.03
N SER A 7 4.88 -16.03 10.60
CA SER A 7 3.71 -15.71 9.80
C SER A 7 3.92 -14.44 8.97
N ALA A 8 4.47 -13.37 9.54
CA ALA A 8 4.73 -12.12 8.83
C ALA A 8 5.72 -12.32 7.68
N PHE A 9 6.79 -13.08 7.92
CA PHE A 9 7.79 -13.41 6.90
C PHE A 9 7.17 -14.22 5.76
N VAL A 10 6.42 -15.28 6.06
CA VAL A 10 5.76 -16.11 5.05
C VAL A 10 4.75 -15.29 4.24
N THR A 11 3.92 -14.47 4.89
CA THR A 11 2.98 -13.60 4.17
C THR A 11 3.69 -12.55 3.31
N GLY A 12 4.77 -11.96 3.82
CA GLY A 12 5.57 -11.00 3.08
C GLY A 12 6.25 -11.63 1.87
N LEU A 13 6.75 -12.86 2.00
CA LEU A 13 7.34 -13.62 0.92
C LEU A 13 6.31 -13.96 -0.17
N ILE A 14 5.13 -14.47 0.22
CA ILE A 14 4.04 -14.76 -0.73
C ILE A 14 3.60 -13.48 -1.45
N PHE A 15 3.44 -12.37 -0.72
CA PHE A 15 3.05 -11.09 -1.29
C PHE A 15 4.11 -10.55 -2.27
N GLY A 16 5.38 -10.55 -1.86
CA GLY A 16 6.50 -10.10 -2.71
C GLY A 16 6.65 -10.94 -3.96
N LEU A 17 6.57 -12.28 -3.84
CA LEU A 17 6.57 -13.18 -4.99
C LEU A 17 5.38 -12.92 -5.93
N GLY A 18 4.19 -12.70 -5.39
CA GLY A 18 3.01 -12.31 -6.18
C GLY A 18 3.22 -11.00 -6.94
N LEU A 19 3.85 -10.01 -6.33
CA LEU A 19 4.18 -8.73 -6.99
C LEU A 19 5.23 -8.88 -8.10
N LEU A 20 6.21 -9.76 -7.92
CA LEU A 20 7.21 -10.06 -8.95
C LEU A 20 6.58 -10.82 -10.13
N VAL A 21 5.79 -11.87 -9.86
CA VAL A 21 5.13 -12.68 -10.89
C VAL A 21 4.09 -11.87 -11.67
N SER A 22 3.37 -10.96 -11.02
CA SER A 22 2.44 -10.06 -11.70
C SER A 22 3.11 -8.93 -12.49
N GLY A 23 4.43 -8.74 -12.35
CA GLY A 23 5.18 -7.67 -13.02
C GLY A 23 4.89 -6.26 -12.48
N MET A 24 4.21 -6.14 -11.34
CA MET A 24 3.82 -4.85 -10.75
C MET A 24 5.03 -4.04 -10.23
N ALA A 25 6.17 -4.70 -10.02
CA ALA A 25 7.43 -4.05 -9.67
C ALA A 25 8.04 -3.23 -10.82
N ASN A 26 7.54 -3.39 -12.06
CA ASN A 26 8.00 -2.60 -13.20
C ASN A 26 7.15 -1.31 -13.34
N PRO A 27 7.75 -0.10 -13.28
CA PRO A 27 7.02 1.16 -13.45
C PRO A 27 6.38 1.30 -14.83
N ASP A 28 6.95 0.68 -15.87
CA ASP A 28 6.41 0.76 -17.22
C ASP A 28 5.03 0.08 -17.30
N LYS A 29 4.83 -1.04 -16.58
CA LYS A 29 3.52 -1.70 -16.45
C LYS A 29 2.47 -0.80 -15.80
N VAL A 30 2.87 -0.01 -14.81
CA VAL A 30 1.97 0.90 -14.09
C VAL A 30 1.62 2.11 -14.97
N LEU A 31 2.60 2.67 -15.66
CA LEU A 31 2.40 3.79 -16.57
C LEU A 31 1.56 3.39 -17.78
N SER A 32 1.78 2.22 -18.38
CA SER A 32 0.95 1.69 -19.48
C SER A 32 -0.48 1.34 -19.05
N PHE A 33 -0.71 1.05 -17.77
CA PHE A 33 -2.08 0.93 -17.25
C PHE A 33 -2.79 2.28 -17.13
N LEU A 34 -2.06 3.37 -16.84
CA LEU A 34 -2.61 4.72 -16.73
C LEU A 34 -2.70 5.45 -18.06
N ASP A 35 -1.96 4.99 -19.07
CA ASP A 35 -1.99 5.52 -20.43
C ASP A 35 -3.23 5.05 -21.22
N ILE A 36 -4.39 5.55 -20.81
CA ILE A 36 -5.70 5.25 -21.44
C ILE A 36 -5.79 5.86 -22.85
N ALA A 37 -4.93 6.83 -23.19
CA ALA A 37 -4.91 7.50 -24.49
C ALA A 37 -3.95 6.85 -25.50
N GLY A 38 -3.12 5.89 -25.07
CA GLY A 38 -2.08 5.24 -25.87
C GLY A 38 -2.19 3.70 -25.88
N ALA A 39 -1.09 3.03 -25.55
CA ALA A 39 -1.01 1.56 -25.53
C ALA A 39 -1.47 1.02 -24.17
N TRP A 40 -2.78 1.11 -23.91
CA TRP A 40 -3.37 0.72 -22.64
C TRP A 40 -3.23 -0.79 -22.36
N ASP A 41 -2.58 -1.15 -21.25
CA ASP A 41 -2.42 -2.55 -20.82
C ASP A 41 -3.40 -2.89 -19.67
N PRO A 42 -4.47 -3.68 -19.94
CA PRO A 42 -5.49 -4.01 -18.95
C PRO A 42 -5.04 -5.08 -17.93
N SER A 43 -3.86 -5.67 -18.08
CA SER A 43 -3.40 -6.76 -17.19
C SER A 43 -3.35 -6.36 -15.71
N LEU A 44 -3.05 -5.09 -15.42
CA LEU A 44 -3.02 -4.59 -14.04
C LEU A 44 -4.42 -4.50 -13.42
N ALA A 45 -5.45 -4.27 -14.23
CA ALA A 45 -6.85 -4.23 -13.78
C ALA A 45 -7.31 -5.60 -13.24
N PHE A 46 -6.89 -6.70 -13.88
CA PHE A 46 -7.20 -8.05 -13.42
C PHE A 46 -6.52 -8.37 -12.08
N VAL A 47 -5.27 -7.94 -11.91
CA VAL A 47 -4.52 -8.13 -10.66
C VAL A 47 -5.14 -7.31 -9.53
N MET A 48 -5.42 -6.02 -9.76
CA MET A 48 -6.09 -5.17 -8.78
C MET A 48 -7.51 -5.67 -8.47
N GLY A 49 -8.30 -6.00 -9.48
CA GLY A 49 -9.66 -6.52 -9.32
C GLY A 49 -9.70 -7.82 -8.53
N GLY A 50 -8.78 -8.76 -8.83
CA GLY A 50 -8.63 -10.00 -8.06
C GLY A 50 -8.23 -9.75 -6.61
N ALA A 51 -7.25 -8.87 -6.37
CA ALA A 51 -6.84 -8.49 -5.01
C ALA A 51 -7.97 -7.84 -4.21
N ILE A 52 -8.74 -6.93 -4.84
CA ILE A 52 -9.90 -6.27 -4.23
C ILE A 52 -10.99 -7.30 -3.92
N ALA A 53 -11.31 -8.21 -4.84
CA ALA A 53 -12.34 -9.23 -4.64
C ALA A 53 -11.97 -10.17 -3.48
N VAL A 54 -10.75 -10.70 -3.46
CA VAL A 54 -10.26 -11.55 -2.36
C VAL A 54 -10.25 -10.78 -1.04
N GLY A 55 -9.79 -9.53 -1.05
CA GLY A 55 -9.81 -8.65 0.11
C GLY A 55 -11.24 -8.41 0.64
N ALA A 56 -12.19 -8.10 -0.24
CA ALA A 56 -13.59 -7.88 0.12
C ALA A 56 -14.22 -9.13 0.76
N VAL A 57 -13.97 -10.32 0.20
CA VAL A 57 -14.41 -11.59 0.79
C VAL A 57 -13.75 -11.80 2.16
N ALA A 58 -12.44 -11.58 2.28
CA ALA A 58 -11.75 -11.72 3.56
C ALA A 58 -12.31 -10.75 4.62
N PHE A 59 -12.48 -9.47 4.27
CA PHE A 59 -13.01 -8.45 5.18
C PHE A 59 -14.47 -8.70 5.57
N THR A 60 -15.30 -9.22 4.68
CA THR A 60 -16.70 -9.57 5.01
C THR A 60 -16.77 -10.77 5.95
N LEU A 61 -15.92 -11.78 5.77
CA LEU A 61 -15.84 -12.96 6.65
C LEU A 61 -15.33 -12.62 8.07
N ILE A 62 -14.43 -11.66 8.20
CA ILE A 62 -13.87 -11.25 9.51
C ILE A 62 -14.66 -10.12 10.19
N LYS A 63 -15.63 -9.50 9.51
CA LYS A 63 -16.41 -8.35 10.02
C LYS A 63 -17.11 -8.63 11.35
N GLY A 64 -17.43 -9.89 11.65
CA GLY A 64 -18.03 -10.32 12.92
C GLY A 64 -17.05 -10.92 13.93
N ARG A 65 -15.74 -10.99 13.63
CA ARG A 65 -14.74 -11.57 14.54
C ARG A 65 -14.11 -10.49 15.42
N THR A 66 -14.05 -10.75 16.72
CA THR A 66 -13.40 -9.87 17.70
C THR A 66 -11.91 -10.20 17.89
N HIS A 67 -11.50 -11.41 17.53
CA HIS A 67 -10.12 -11.89 17.64
C HIS A 67 -9.60 -12.42 16.30
N SER A 68 -8.31 -12.16 16.07
CA SER A 68 -7.53 -12.78 14.99
C SER A 68 -7.37 -14.28 15.23
N LEU A 69 -6.89 -15.01 14.22
CA LEU A 69 -6.56 -16.45 14.33
C LEU A 69 -5.54 -16.75 15.44
N TRP A 70 -4.81 -15.74 15.91
CA TRP A 70 -3.80 -15.83 16.95
C TRP A 70 -4.28 -15.31 18.31
N GLY A 71 -5.57 -14.98 18.45
CA GLY A 71 -6.17 -14.49 19.70
C GLY A 71 -6.04 -12.97 19.93
N GLU A 72 -5.26 -12.25 19.10
CA GLU A 72 -5.13 -10.79 19.20
C GLU A 72 -6.43 -10.06 18.85
N PRO A 73 -6.80 -8.95 19.51
CA PRO A 73 -7.97 -8.14 19.17
C PRO A 73 -7.90 -7.63 17.74
N LEU A 74 -8.92 -7.96 16.95
CA LEU A 74 -9.03 -7.52 15.56
C LEU A 74 -9.53 -6.06 15.53
N ARG A 75 -8.61 -5.11 15.29
CA ARG A 75 -8.94 -3.69 15.17
C ARG A 75 -9.34 -3.35 13.73
N LEU A 76 -10.62 -3.48 13.42
CA LEU A 76 -11.18 -2.99 12.16
C LEU A 76 -11.28 -1.45 12.20
N PRO A 77 -10.92 -0.74 11.13
CA PRO A 77 -11.02 0.72 11.07
C PRO A 77 -12.50 1.16 11.17
N GLY A 78 -12.84 1.82 12.29
CA GLY A 78 -14.21 2.27 12.58
C GLY A 78 -14.53 3.69 12.12
N LYS A 79 -13.52 4.47 11.70
CA LYS A 79 -13.71 5.85 11.23
C LYS A 79 -14.12 5.84 9.75
N LYS A 80 -15.32 6.35 9.46
CA LYS A 80 -15.85 6.56 8.09
C LYS A 80 -15.92 8.04 7.72
N ASP A 81 -15.42 8.92 8.58
CA ASP A 81 -15.53 10.36 8.35
C ASP A 81 -14.60 10.77 7.22
N LEU A 82 -15.21 11.27 6.15
CA LEU A 82 -14.52 11.89 5.03
C LEU A 82 -14.16 13.32 5.43
N ASP A 83 -12.97 13.49 6.00
CA ASP A 83 -12.42 14.80 6.34
C ASP A 83 -11.72 15.42 5.12
N SER A 84 -11.76 16.75 4.99
CA SER A 84 -11.04 17.52 3.96
C SER A 84 -9.55 17.20 3.94
N ARG A 85 -8.97 16.88 5.10
CA ARG A 85 -7.59 16.42 5.22
C ARG A 85 -7.34 15.10 4.49
N LEU A 86 -8.26 14.15 4.60
CA LEU A 86 -8.16 12.85 3.93
C LEU A 86 -8.29 13.03 2.41
N ILE A 87 -9.22 13.86 1.98
CA ILE A 87 -9.43 14.16 0.56
C ILE A 87 -8.17 14.81 -0.04
N MET A 88 -7.68 15.90 0.56
CA MET A 88 -6.46 16.58 0.08
C MET A 88 -5.23 15.65 0.10
N GLY A 89 -5.06 14.86 1.17
CA GLY A 89 -3.96 13.90 1.26
C GLY A 89 -4.05 12.80 0.20
N SER A 90 -5.25 12.25 -0.03
CA SER A 90 -5.48 11.20 -1.04
C SER A 90 -5.24 11.71 -2.47
N LEU A 91 -5.62 12.96 -2.77
CA LEU A 91 -5.35 13.58 -4.06
C LEU A 91 -3.85 13.78 -4.28
N GLY A 92 -3.14 14.35 -3.30
CA GLY A 92 -1.70 14.54 -3.39
C GLY A 92 -0.93 13.22 -3.53
N PHE A 93 -1.34 12.21 -2.75
CA PHE A 93 -0.78 10.87 -2.83
C PHE A 93 -1.05 10.21 -4.19
N GLY A 94 -2.29 10.31 -4.71
CA GLY A 94 -2.67 9.77 -6.01
C GLY A 94 -1.92 10.42 -7.17
N ILE A 95 -1.75 11.75 -7.14
CA ILE A 95 -0.95 12.48 -8.13
C ILE A 95 0.52 12.01 -8.08
N GLY A 96 1.11 11.91 -6.88
CA GLY A 96 2.48 11.42 -6.72
C GLY A 96 2.66 9.99 -7.24
N TRP A 97 1.71 9.11 -6.95
CA TRP A 97 1.69 7.74 -7.45
C TRP A 97 1.62 7.67 -8.98
N GLY A 98 0.71 8.45 -9.59
CA GLY A 98 0.52 8.47 -11.04
C GLY A 98 1.72 9.04 -11.79
N LEU A 99 2.39 10.06 -11.23
CA LEU A 99 3.61 10.63 -11.80
C LEU A 99 4.82 9.71 -11.66
N ALA A 100 4.96 9.03 -10.51
CA ALA A 100 6.10 8.17 -10.26
C ALA A 100 5.99 6.78 -10.90
N GLY A 101 4.76 6.33 -11.21
CA GLY A 101 4.50 4.97 -11.70
C GLY A 101 4.80 3.89 -10.66
N PHE A 102 4.82 4.23 -9.36
CA PHE A 102 5.18 3.31 -8.27
C PHE A 102 4.14 3.33 -7.15
N CYS A 103 3.59 2.15 -6.83
CA CYS A 103 2.82 1.90 -5.61
C CYS A 103 3.77 1.63 -4.43
N PRO A 104 3.47 2.04 -3.19
CA PRO A 104 4.32 1.76 -2.03
C PRO A 104 4.72 0.29 -1.86
N GLY A 105 3.81 -0.65 -2.15
CA GLY A 105 4.11 -2.10 -2.06
C GLY A 105 5.15 -2.55 -3.11
N PRO A 106 4.87 -2.40 -4.41
CA PRO A 106 5.83 -2.66 -5.48
C PRO A 106 7.12 -1.85 -5.40
N ALA A 107 7.08 -0.62 -4.90
CA ALA A 107 8.26 0.21 -4.71
C ALA A 107 9.24 -0.42 -3.71
N LEU A 108 8.74 -1.01 -2.61
CA LEU A 108 9.58 -1.73 -1.65
C LEU A 108 10.19 -3.01 -2.26
N VAL A 109 9.43 -3.71 -3.11
CA VAL A 109 9.96 -4.88 -3.84
C VAL A 109 11.04 -4.46 -4.85
N ALA A 110 10.77 -3.43 -5.64
CA ALA A 110 11.70 -2.89 -6.64
C ALA A 110 12.95 -2.24 -6.01
N PHE A 111 12.81 -1.68 -4.80
CA PHE A 111 13.94 -1.26 -3.96
C PHE A 111 14.83 -2.45 -3.62
N GLY A 112 14.22 -3.58 -3.21
CA GLY A 112 14.94 -4.83 -2.95
C GLY A 112 15.64 -5.42 -4.17
N THR A 113 15.14 -5.16 -5.39
CA THR A 113 15.81 -5.56 -6.65
C THR A 113 16.90 -4.57 -7.10
N GLY A 114 17.13 -3.47 -6.37
CA GLY A 114 18.16 -2.48 -6.69
C GLY A 114 17.78 -1.48 -7.79
N ALA A 115 16.49 -1.30 -8.09
CA ALA A 115 16.06 -0.38 -9.13
C ALA A 115 16.29 1.09 -8.69
N PRO A 116 17.09 1.90 -9.42
CA PRO A 116 17.47 3.25 -8.98
C PRO A 116 16.27 4.19 -8.82
N LYS A 117 15.27 4.09 -9.71
CA LYS A 117 14.03 4.86 -9.61
C LYS A 117 13.22 4.51 -8.34
N ALA A 118 13.20 3.23 -7.96
CA ALA A 118 12.52 2.77 -6.75
C ALA A 118 13.23 3.25 -5.48
N ILE A 119 14.57 3.29 -5.48
CA ILE A 119 15.36 3.83 -4.37
C ILE A 119 15.01 5.29 -4.11
N VAL A 120 15.01 6.12 -5.15
CA VAL A 120 14.65 7.54 -5.03
C VAL A 120 13.22 7.69 -4.51
N PHE A 121 12.27 6.92 -5.05
CA PHE A 121 10.88 6.95 -4.62
C PHE A 121 10.71 6.54 -3.16
N VAL A 122 11.33 5.44 -2.72
CA VAL A 122 11.22 4.97 -1.33
C VAL A 122 11.83 5.98 -0.36
N ILE A 123 12.99 6.57 -0.69
CA ILE A 123 13.60 7.62 0.15
C ILE A 123 12.68 8.83 0.25
N ALA A 124 12.12 9.31 -0.87
CA ALA A 124 11.20 10.44 -0.88
C ALA A 124 9.92 10.15 -0.10
N MET A 125 9.37 8.94 -0.22
CA MET A 125 8.20 8.48 0.52
C MET A 125 8.47 8.47 2.03
N VAL A 126 9.58 7.87 2.46
CA VAL A 126 9.98 7.81 3.89
C VAL A 126 10.23 9.22 4.43
N ALA A 127 10.91 10.08 3.69
CA ALA A 127 11.13 11.46 4.08
C ALA A 127 9.80 12.23 4.24
N GLY A 128 8.86 12.07 3.30
CA GLY A 128 7.53 12.67 3.39
C GLY A 128 6.73 12.19 4.61
N MET A 129 6.78 10.88 4.90
CA MET A 129 6.15 10.31 6.10
C MET A 129 6.76 10.86 7.39
N ALA A 130 8.09 10.94 7.46
CA ALA A 130 8.78 11.48 8.63
C ALA A 130 8.48 12.96 8.86
N ILE A 131 8.48 13.77 7.80
CA ILE A 131 8.10 15.19 7.87
C ILE A 131 6.66 15.33 8.36
N TYR A 132 5.73 14.55 7.79
CA TYR A 132 4.33 14.58 8.19
C TYR A 132 4.15 14.18 9.66
N GLU A 133 4.85 13.14 10.12
CA GLU A 133 4.82 12.70 11.52
C GLU A 133 5.35 13.78 12.47
N VAL A 134 6.44 14.46 12.12
CA VAL A 134 6.99 15.57 12.91
C VAL A 134 6.01 16.74 12.99
N ILE A 135 5.40 17.12 11.86
CA ILE A 135 4.39 18.19 11.81
C ILE A 135 3.17 17.82 12.63
N GLU A 136 2.68 16.58 12.51
CA GLU A 136 1.52 16.11 13.29
C GLU A 136 1.80 16.05 14.77
N LYS A 137 2.97 15.54 15.17
CA LYS A 137 3.38 15.49 16.57
C LYS A 137 3.50 16.90 17.17
N SER A 138 3.86 17.88 16.35
CA SER A 138 3.93 19.30 16.75
C SER A 138 2.54 19.95 16.83
N ARG A 139 1.57 19.47 16.03
CA ARG A 139 0.19 19.97 15.97
C ARG A 139 -0.72 19.31 17.02
N ALA A 140 -0.43 18.07 17.41
CA ALA A 140 -1.02 17.39 18.54
C ALA A 140 -0.56 18.10 19.83
N LYS A 141 -1.31 19.13 20.25
CA LYS A 141 -1.18 19.71 21.59
C LYS A 141 -1.12 18.56 22.63
N PRO A 142 -0.25 18.63 23.65
CA PRO A 142 -0.36 17.73 24.78
C PRO A 142 -1.77 17.88 25.36
N VAL A 143 -2.54 16.82 25.27
CA VAL A 143 -3.82 16.70 25.98
C VAL A 143 -3.42 16.54 27.44
N ASN A 144 -3.61 17.60 28.23
CA ASN A 144 -3.55 17.53 29.70
C ASN A 144 -4.60 16.54 30.21
#